data_AF-A0A1C1CMJ6-F1
#
_entry.id   AF-A0A1C1CMJ6-F1
#
_cell.length_a   1.000
_cell.length_b   1.000
_cell.length_c   1.000
_cell.angle_alpha   90.00
_cell.angle_beta   90.00
_cell.angle_gamma   90.00
#
_symmetry.space_group_name_H-M   'P 1'
#
loop_
_entity.id
_entity.type
_entity.pdbx_description
1 polymer ?
#
loop_
_entity_poly.entity_id
_entity_poly.type
_entity_poly.pdbx_seq_one_letter_code
_entity_poly.pdbx_strand_id
1 'polypeptide(L)'
;MSVARTAFSLVRRVPFQAARVAPRTFTTVTARRASKYDPKPGDPEGKLLPFEEIKTEADLIPPGAARGTVPTDLEQATGLERLEILGKMQGIDIFDMSPLPSDRLGTFDDPITVKSAGNEYQVGCTGSPADSHNVKWLVLSRKRPFERCLECGSVYRMDYVGPPDQHDDHHGDHHHGFEEPKTMADFVKPEYWYR
;
A
#
# COMPACT_ATOMS: atom_id res chain seq x y z
N MET A 1 -68.08 0.01 -69.68
CA MET A 1 -66.60 0.05 -69.70
C MET A 1 -66.15 1.50 -69.72
N SER A 2 -65.35 1.93 -68.74
CA SER A 2 -64.16 2.79 -68.87
C SER A 2 -63.89 3.51 -67.55
N VAL A 3 -62.61 3.50 -67.21
CA VAL A 3 -62.00 3.90 -65.94
C VAL A 3 -61.62 5.39 -66.00
N ALA A 4 -61.91 6.15 -64.95
CA ALA A 4 -61.32 7.47 -64.72
C ALA A 4 -60.23 7.35 -63.64
N ARG A 5 -58.97 7.55 -64.05
CA ARG A 5 -57.79 7.61 -63.17
C ARG A 5 -57.67 9.03 -62.60
N THR A 6 -57.57 9.17 -61.29
CA THR A 6 -57.11 10.41 -60.64
C THR A 6 -55.96 10.06 -59.69
N ALA A 7 -54.79 10.64 -59.97
CA ALA A 7 -53.57 10.47 -59.22
C ALA A 7 -53.40 11.68 -58.30
N PHE A 8 -53.29 11.47 -56.99
CA PHE A 8 -52.86 12.49 -56.04
C PHE A 8 -51.43 12.20 -55.60
N SER A 9 -50.58 13.20 -55.81
CA SER A 9 -49.14 13.17 -55.60
C SER A 9 -48.78 13.24 -54.11
N LEU A 10 -47.74 12.47 -53.79
CA LEU A 10 -47.18 12.22 -52.47
C LEU A 10 -46.38 13.44 -51.96
N VAL A 11 -46.91 14.18 -50.99
CA VAL A 11 -46.15 15.25 -50.30
C VAL A 11 -45.30 14.63 -49.19
N ARG A 12 -43.99 14.62 -49.40
CA ARG A 12 -42.96 14.10 -48.50
C ARG A 12 -42.72 15.10 -47.36
N ARG A 13 -43.28 14.87 -46.17
CA ARG A 13 -42.92 15.60 -44.94
C ARG A 13 -41.88 14.79 -44.18
N VAL A 14 -40.70 15.38 -43.96
CA VAL A 14 -39.61 14.82 -43.16
C VAL A 14 -39.72 15.36 -41.74
N PRO A 15 -40.04 14.54 -40.72
CA PRO A 15 -39.95 14.96 -39.33
C PRO A 15 -38.50 14.87 -38.86
N PHE A 16 -37.97 15.98 -38.34
CA PHE A 16 -36.70 16.02 -37.61
C PHE A 16 -36.81 15.12 -36.37
N GLN A 17 -36.22 13.92 -36.41
CA GLN A 17 -36.08 13.07 -35.23
C GLN A 17 -35.00 13.67 -34.33
N ALA A 18 -35.41 14.22 -33.19
CA ALA A 18 -34.52 14.65 -32.11
C ALA A 18 -33.56 13.52 -31.72
N ALA A 19 -32.27 13.82 -31.70
CA ALA A 19 -31.21 12.93 -31.29
C ALA A 19 -31.54 12.34 -29.89
N ARG A 20 -31.90 11.05 -29.87
CA ARG A 20 -32.04 10.30 -28.62
C ARG A 20 -30.65 10.20 -28.00
N VAL A 21 -30.41 10.99 -26.95
CA VAL A 21 -29.26 10.81 -26.06
C VAL A 21 -29.37 9.39 -25.50
N ALA A 22 -28.49 8.50 -25.96
CA ALA A 22 -28.46 7.11 -25.52
C ALA A 22 -28.22 7.08 -23.99
N PRO A 23 -29.12 6.52 -23.18
CA PRO A 23 -28.85 6.36 -21.77
C PRO A 23 -27.68 5.40 -21.64
N ARG A 24 -26.63 5.84 -20.93
CA ARG A 24 -25.45 5.01 -20.66
C ARG A 24 -25.93 3.73 -19.98
N THR A 25 -25.88 2.62 -20.70
CA THR A 25 -26.18 1.30 -20.18
C THR A 25 -25.15 1.00 -19.11
N PHE A 26 -25.57 1.00 -17.85
CA PHE A 26 -24.76 0.46 -16.77
C PHE A 26 -24.58 -1.04 -17.07
N THR A 27 -23.37 -1.44 -17.47
CA THR A 27 -23.03 -2.84 -17.70
C THR A 27 -23.13 -3.58 -16.37
N THR A 28 -24.23 -4.28 -16.15
CA THR A 28 -24.34 -5.25 -15.05
C THR A 28 -23.57 -6.49 -15.46
N VAL A 29 -22.35 -6.66 -14.93
CA VAL A 29 -21.63 -7.93 -15.04
C VAL A 29 -22.34 -8.93 -14.12
N THR A 30 -23.22 -9.76 -14.67
CA THR A 30 -23.89 -10.85 -13.93
C THR A 30 -22.95 -12.02 -13.62
N ALA A 31 -21.78 -12.08 -14.26
CA ALA A 31 -20.73 -12.99 -13.86
C ALA A 31 -19.95 -12.37 -12.69
N ARG A 32 -20.45 -12.54 -11.46
CA ARG A 32 -19.54 -12.53 -10.30
C ARG A 32 -18.52 -13.63 -10.57
N ARG A 33 -17.35 -13.25 -11.08
CA ARG A 33 -16.19 -14.13 -11.06
C ARG A 33 -16.01 -14.46 -9.58
N ALA A 34 -16.16 -15.73 -9.23
CA ALA A 34 -15.79 -16.21 -7.92
C ALA A 34 -14.38 -15.68 -7.64
N SER A 35 -14.27 -14.72 -6.74
CA SER A 35 -12.97 -14.18 -6.39
C SER A 35 -12.22 -15.28 -5.64
N LYS A 36 -10.89 -15.26 -5.64
CA LYS A 36 -10.10 -16.19 -4.81
C LYS A 36 -10.54 -16.17 -3.34
N TYR A 37 -11.19 -15.09 -2.92
CA TYR A 37 -11.59 -14.79 -1.54
C TYR A 37 -13.09 -14.99 -1.27
N ASP A 38 -13.89 -15.41 -2.26
CA ASP A 38 -15.27 -15.76 -1.98
C ASP A 38 -15.28 -17.04 -1.14
N PRO A 39 -15.96 -17.08 0.02
CA PRO A 39 -15.98 -18.26 0.87
C PRO A 39 -16.57 -19.44 0.09
N LYS A 40 -15.82 -20.54 -0.01
CA LYS A 40 -16.33 -21.77 -0.60
C LYS A 40 -17.30 -22.42 0.38
N PRO A 41 -18.26 -23.22 -0.10
CA PRO A 41 -19.13 -24.00 0.78
C PRO A 41 -18.28 -24.90 1.69
N GLY A 42 -18.22 -24.57 2.99
CA GLY A 42 -17.44 -25.30 4.00
C GLY A 42 -16.25 -24.54 4.61
N ASP A 43 -15.87 -23.37 4.08
CA ASP A 43 -14.86 -22.52 4.71
C ASP A 43 -15.40 -21.94 6.04
N PRO A 44 -14.54 -21.78 7.07
CA PRO A 44 -14.96 -21.21 8.34
C PRO A 44 -15.47 -19.78 8.14
N GLU A 45 -16.63 -19.48 8.71
CA GLU A 45 -17.14 -18.11 8.79
C GLU A 45 -16.12 -17.21 9.49
N GLY A 46 -15.97 -15.98 8.99
CA GLY A 46 -15.09 -14.99 9.61
C GLY A 46 -15.49 -14.75 11.06
N LYS A 47 -14.54 -14.81 11.99
CA LYS A 47 -14.79 -14.57 13.43
C LYS A 47 -14.16 -13.25 13.84
N LEU A 48 -14.79 -12.55 14.78
CA LEU A 48 -14.18 -11.40 15.43
C LEU A 48 -13.15 -11.90 16.44
N LEU A 49 -11.90 -12.01 16.01
CA LEU A 49 -10.78 -12.37 16.88
C LEU A 49 -10.16 -11.10 17.51
N PRO A 50 -9.70 -11.17 18.78
CA PRO A 50 -8.87 -10.13 19.36
C PRO A 50 -7.50 -10.08 18.66
N PHE A 51 -6.82 -8.93 18.74
CA PHE A 51 -5.58 -8.68 18.00
C PHE A 51 -4.49 -9.73 18.27
N GLU A 52 -4.37 -10.21 19.50
CA GLU A 52 -3.36 -11.17 19.94
C GLU A 52 -3.55 -12.57 19.34
N GLU A 53 -4.77 -12.88 18.89
CA GLU A 53 -5.11 -14.17 18.28
C GLU A 53 -4.92 -14.19 16.76
N ILE A 54 -4.69 -13.02 16.13
CA ILE A 54 -4.48 -12.89 14.70
C ILE A 54 -3.07 -13.41 14.36
N LYS A 55 -3.00 -14.47 13.54
CA LYS A 55 -1.71 -15.06 13.13
C LYS A 55 -1.54 -15.06 11.62
N THR A 56 -2.63 -15.18 10.89
CA THR A 56 -2.63 -15.35 9.43
C THR A 56 -3.54 -14.32 8.76
N GLU A 57 -3.36 -14.12 7.47
CA GLU A 57 -4.22 -13.24 6.67
C GLU A 57 -5.68 -13.70 6.65
N ALA A 58 -5.95 -15.01 6.84
CA ALA A 58 -7.30 -15.56 6.92
C ALA A 58 -8.05 -15.11 8.18
N ASP A 59 -7.33 -14.86 9.28
CA ASP A 59 -7.90 -14.36 10.54
C ASP A 59 -8.38 -12.90 10.41
N LEU A 60 -7.97 -12.21 9.33
CA LEU A 60 -8.35 -10.84 9.01
C LEU A 60 -9.63 -10.75 8.15
N ILE A 61 -10.38 -11.83 8.03
CA ILE A 61 -11.68 -11.87 7.34
C ILE A 61 -12.81 -11.76 8.39
N PRO A 62 -13.60 -10.66 8.39
CA PRO A 62 -14.74 -10.52 9.29
C PRO A 62 -15.95 -11.38 8.86
N PRO A 63 -16.92 -11.63 9.76
CA PRO A 63 -18.21 -12.26 9.41
C PRO A 63 -19.07 -11.40 8.47
N GLY A 64 -18.78 -10.10 8.37
CA GLY A 64 -19.67 -9.13 7.74
C GLY A 64 -20.84 -8.72 8.64
N ALA A 65 -21.55 -7.68 8.23
CA ALA A 65 -22.73 -7.18 8.95
C ALA A 65 -23.98 -8.03 8.66
N ALA A 66 -24.94 -7.98 9.59
CA ALA A 66 -26.24 -8.62 9.41
C ALA A 66 -27.00 -8.04 8.19
N ARG A 67 -27.82 -8.87 7.54
CA ARG A 67 -28.59 -8.42 6.37
C ARG A 67 -29.57 -7.33 6.77
N GLY A 68 -29.50 -6.18 6.09
CA GLY A 68 -30.40 -5.05 6.33
C GLY A 68 -29.92 -4.07 7.40
N THR A 69 -28.74 -4.26 8.00
CA THR A 69 -28.10 -3.27 8.87
C THR A 69 -27.06 -2.46 8.09
N VAL A 70 -26.71 -1.29 8.62
CA VAL A 70 -25.56 -0.52 8.13
C VAL A 70 -24.30 -1.15 8.73
N PRO A 71 -23.32 -1.55 7.92
CA PRO A 71 -22.09 -2.15 8.43
C PRO A 71 -21.24 -1.11 9.16
N THR A 72 -20.58 -1.56 10.22
CA THR A 72 -19.52 -0.78 10.87
C THR A 72 -18.16 -1.02 10.20
N ASP A 73 -17.19 -0.13 10.44
CA ASP A 73 -15.83 -0.30 9.92
C ASP A 73 -15.22 -1.63 10.36
N LEU A 74 -15.53 -2.12 11.57
CA LEU A 74 -15.09 -3.42 12.08
C LEU A 74 -15.69 -4.62 11.36
N GLU A 75 -16.92 -4.49 10.85
CA GLU A 75 -17.60 -5.56 10.13
C GLU A 75 -17.21 -5.58 8.64
N GLN A 76 -16.85 -4.42 8.09
CA GLN A 76 -16.52 -4.26 6.68
C GLN A 76 -15.02 -4.35 6.38
N ALA A 77 -14.14 -3.87 7.27
CA ALA A 77 -12.71 -3.85 7.03
C ALA A 77 -12.15 -5.26 6.89
N THR A 78 -11.27 -5.45 5.91
CA THR A 78 -10.62 -6.74 5.60
C THR A 78 -9.11 -6.56 5.44
N GLY A 79 -8.32 -7.59 5.74
CA GLY A 79 -6.87 -7.57 5.52
C GLY A 79 -6.15 -6.50 6.36
N LEU A 80 -5.25 -5.74 5.74
CA LEU A 80 -4.41 -4.74 6.42
C LEU A 80 -5.20 -3.63 7.11
N GLU A 81 -6.31 -3.19 6.50
CA GLU A 81 -7.20 -2.18 7.09
C GLU A 81 -7.80 -2.70 8.41
N ARG A 82 -8.25 -3.96 8.40
CA ARG A 82 -8.77 -4.59 9.62
C ARG A 82 -7.70 -4.69 10.69
N LEU A 83 -6.50 -5.11 10.30
CA LEU A 83 -5.36 -5.23 11.19
C LEU A 83 -5.06 -3.88 11.85
N GLU A 84 -5.01 -2.80 11.06
CA GLU A 84 -4.82 -1.43 11.54
C GLU A 84 -5.89 -1.00 12.55
N ILE A 85 -7.16 -1.24 12.25
CA ILE A 85 -8.27 -0.88 13.14
C ILE A 85 -8.16 -1.66 14.47
N LEU A 86 -7.89 -2.96 14.42
CA LEU A 86 -7.79 -3.80 15.61
C LEU A 86 -6.61 -3.38 16.51
N GLY A 87 -5.45 -3.02 15.96
CA GLY A 87 -4.36 -2.48 16.76
C GLY A 87 -4.66 -1.08 17.30
N LYS A 88 -5.26 -0.19 16.51
CA LYS A 88 -5.68 1.14 16.99
C LYS A 88 -6.66 1.06 18.15
N MET A 89 -7.58 0.08 18.15
CA MET A 89 -8.48 -0.17 19.29
C MET A 89 -7.74 -0.56 20.57
N GLN A 90 -6.58 -1.19 20.45
CA GLN A 90 -5.70 -1.53 21.58
C GLN A 90 -4.65 -0.45 21.87
N GLY A 91 -4.61 0.63 21.10
CA GLY A 91 -3.61 1.69 21.23
C GLY A 91 -2.23 1.32 20.64
N ILE A 92 -2.17 0.33 19.76
CA ILE A 92 -0.94 -0.12 19.08
C ILE A 92 -0.94 0.43 17.65
N ASP A 93 0.06 1.23 17.30
CA ASP A 93 0.31 1.66 15.92
C ASP A 93 1.10 0.58 15.18
N ILE A 94 0.41 -0.29 14.43
CA ILE A 94 1.07 -1.43 13.78
C ILE A 94 2.01 -1.00 12.66
N PHE A 95 1.73 0.14 12.03
CA PHE A 95 2.52 0.61 10.88
C PHE A 95 3.57 1.65 11.27
N ASP A 96 3.75 1.93 12.57
CA ASP A 96 4.70 2.93 13.08
C ASP A 96 4.58 4.27 12.30
N MET A 97 3.35 4.73 12.07
CA MET A 97 3.01 5.95 11.31
C MET A 97 3.30 7.24 12.08
N SER A 98 3.58 7.14 13.38
CA SER A 98 4.05 8.28 14.18
C SER A 98 5.35 8.88 13.59
N PRO A 99 5.53 10.21 13.65
CA PRO A 99 6.77 10.82 13.19
C PRO A 99 7.96 10.33 14.00
N LEU A 100 9.12 10.22 13.36
CA LEU A 100 10.36 9.87 14.05
C LEU A 100 10.70 10.92 15.12
N PRO A 101 11.32 10.51 16.24
CA PRO A 101 11.75 11.45 17.27
C PRO A 101 12.63 12.56 16.68
N SER A 102 12.20 13.80 16.82
CA SER A 102 12.92 15.01 16.36
C SER A 102 13.32 15.92 17.52
N ASP A 103 13.11 15.47 18.76
CA ASP A 103 13.45 16.21 19.98
C ASP A 103 14.96 16.24 20.27
N ARG A 104 15.71 15.30 19.68
CA ARG A 104 17.16 15.19 19.83
C ARG A 104 17.86 14.89 18.51
N LEU A 105 19.14 15.21 18.45
CA LEU A 105 20.03 14.73 17.40
C LEU A 105 20.45 13.28 17.67
N GLY A 106 20.36 12.42 16.67
CA GLY A 106 20.90 11.07 16.73
C GLY A 106 22.42 11.08 16.72
N THR A 107 23.04 10.25 17.56
CA THR A 107 24.50 10.01 17.57
C THR A 107 24.79 8.56 17.17
N PHE A 108 26.05 8.16 17.00
CA PHE A 108 26.34 6.74 16.74
C PHE A 108 26.06 5.86 17.97
N ASP A 109 26.26 6.40 19.18
CA ASP A 109 25.96 5.69 20.42
C ASP A 109 24.44 5.61 20.68
N ASP A 110 23.69 6.64 20.28
CA ASP A 110 22.24 6.73 20.44
C ASP A 110 21.59 7.25 19.14
N PRO A 111 21.47 6.42 18.09
CA PRO A 111 20.91 6.83 16.80
C PRO A 111 19.38 6.96 16.87
N ILE A 112 18.78 7.59 15.86
CA ILE A 112 17.34 7.51 15.63
C ILE A 112 17.07 6.20 14.88
N THR A 113 16.50 5.23 15.59
CA THR A 113 16.22 3.90 15.02
C THR A 113 14.95 3.91 14.19
N VAL A 114 15.03 3.32 13.00
CA VAL A 114 13.93 3.21 12.05
C VAL A 114 13.77 1.74 11.66
N LYS A 115 12.58 1.17 11.90
CA LYS A 115 12.29 -0.21 11.53
C LYS A 115 11.98 -0.30 10.04
N SER A 116 12.55 -1.29 9.38
CA SER A 116 12.27 -1.60 7.97
C SER A 116 12.15 -3.10 7.76
N ALA A 117 11.21 -3.51 6.91
CA ALA A 117 11.11 -4.89 6.41
C ALA A 117 11.71 -5.06 5.00
N GLY A 118 12.23 -3.98 4.40
CA GLY A 118 12.84 -3.97 3.07
C GLY A 118 14.36 -4.02 3.09
N ASN A 119 14.96 -4.17 1.91
CA ASN A 119 16.42 -4.12 1.74
C ASN A 119 16.98 -2.69 1.89
N GLU A 120 16.18 -1.70 1.52
CA GLU A 120 16.47 -0.27 1.62
C GLU A 120 15.29 0.46 2.23
N TYR A 121 15.56 1.59 2.88
CA TYR A 121 14.55 2.42 3.50
C TYR A 121 14.92 3.90 3.38
N GLN A 122 13.97 4.73 2.97
CA GLN A 122 14.19 6.17 2.81
C GLN A 122 13.67 6.91 4.05
N VAL A 123 14.55 7.68 4.69
CA VAL A 123 14.23 8.47 5.87
C VAL A 123 14.30 9.95 5.53
N GLY A 124 13.24 10.69 5.86
CA GLY A 124 13.20 12.14 5.74
C GLY A 124 13.63 12.81 7.05
N CYS A 125 14.77 13.51 7.02
CA CYS A 125 15.25 14.32 8.14
C CYS A 125 14.84 15.79 7.98
N THR A 126 14.07 16.32 8.93
CA THR A 126 13.72 17.76 9.09
C THR A 126 14.64 18.49 10.07
N GLY A 127 15.60 17.77 10.65
CA GLY A 127 16.50 18.22 11.70
C GLY A 127 15.88 18.23 13.10
N SER A 128 16.69 18.67 14.08
CA SER A 128 16.32 18.76 15.49
C SER A 128 16.75 20.13 16.05
N PRO A 129 15.81 20.95 16.58
CA PRO A 129 14.37 20.70 16.70
C PRO A 129 13.68 20.54 15.34
N ALA A 130 12.44 20.00 15.35
CA ALA A 130 11.67 19.76 14.13
C ALA A 130 11.62 21.00 13.22
N ASP A 131 11.66 20.76 11.90
CA ASP A 131 11.67 21.77 10.83
C ASP A 131 12.80 22.81 10.89
N SER A 132 13.91 22.50 11.58
CA SER A 132 15.12 23.34 11.54
C SER A 132 15.70 23.53 10.13
N HIS A 133 15.47 22.57 9.22
CA HIS A 133 15.86 22.65 7.83
C HIS A 133 14.91 21.88 6.91
N ASN A 134 15.02 22.11 5.59
CA ASN A 134 14.26 21.38 4.58
C ASN A 134 14.54 19.87 4.65
N VAL A 135 13.53 19.06 4.29
CA VAL A 135 13.64 17.59 4.32
C VAL A 135 14.85 17.12 3.52
N LYS A 136 15.77 16.43 4.20
CA LYS A 136 16.87 15.69 3.58
C LYS A 136 16.52 14.22 3.57
N TRP A 137 16.56 13.63 2.39
CA TRP A 137 16.28 12.22 2.19
C TRP A 137 17.57 11.41 2.34
N LEU A 138 17.53 10.42 3.23
CA LEU A 138 18.62 9.52 3.54
C LEU A 138 18.19 8.11 3.14
N VAL A 139 19.03 7.40 2.41
CA VAL A 139 18.77 6.00 2.02
C VAL A 139 19.57 5.11 2.95
N LEU A 140 18.87 4.39 3.81
CA LEU A 140 19.46 3.34 4.65
C LEU A 140 19.35 2.00 3.92
N SER A 141 20.34 1.14 4.09
CA SER A 141 20.32 -0.20 3.49
C SER A 141 20.71 -1.26 4.52
N ARG A 142 20.35 -2.53 4.27
CA ARG A 142 20.74 -3.64 5.18
C ARG A 142 22.26 -3.81 5.26
N LYS A 143 22.98 -3.48 4.18
CA LYS A 143 24.44 -3.53 4.09
C LYS A 143 25.11 -2.36 4.81
N ARG A 144 24.50 -1.17 4.74
CA ARG A 144 24.94 0.07 5.40
C ARG A 144 23.77 0.62 6.23
N PRO A 145 23.55 0.12 7.46
CA PRO A 145 22.37 0.45 8.24
C PRO A 145 22.43 1.82 8.89
N PHE A 146 23.53 2.57 8.74
CA PHE A 146 23.69 3.91 9.31
C PHE A 146 23.85 4.94 8.20
N GLU A 147 23.18 6.07 8.34
CA GLU A 147 23.34 7.24 7.46
C GLU A 147 23.23 8.52 8.30
N ARG A 148 23.94 9.57 7.88
CA ARG A 148 23.95 10.86 8.57
C ARG A 148 23.25 11.92 7.74
N CYS A 149 22.43 12.75 8.38
CA CYS A 149 21.89 13.92 7.71
C CYS A 149 23.02 14.89 7.31
N LEU A 150 23.05 15.28 6.03
CA LEU A 150 24.07 16.18 5.48
C LEU A 150 23.98 17.62 6.02
N GLU A 151 22.91 17.99 6.70
CA GLU A 151 22.69 19.35 7.22
C GLU A 151 22.83 19.42 8.74
N CYS A 152 22.06 18.64 9.49
CA CYS A 152 22.11 18.65 10.97
C CYS A 152 23.07 17.63 11.59
N GLY A 153 23.61 16.67 10.81
CA GLY A 153 24.48 15.62 11.33
C GLY A 153 23.79 14.53 12.16
N SER A 154 22.46 14.55 12.27
CA SER A 154 21.70 13.52 12.99
C SER A 154 21.93 12.14 12.36
N VAL A 155 22.23 11.16 13.20
CA VAL A 155 22.48 9.76 12.81
C VAL A 155 21.20 8.96 12.86
N TYR A 156 20.88 8.29 11.75
CA TYR A 156 19.78 7.34 11.66
C TYR A 156 20.32 5.93 11.53
N ARG A 157 19.64 4.96 12.17
CA ARG A 157 19.96 3.54 12.08
C ARG A 157 18.76 2.76 11.62
N MET A 158 18.93 1.92 10.60
CA MET A 158 17.90 0.97 10.19
C MET A 158 17.96 -0.29 11.05
N ASP A 159 16.81 -0.69 11.58
CA ASP A 159 16.59 -1.97 12.24
C ASP A 159 15.72 -2.87 11.35
N TYR A 160 16.24 -4.03 10.98
CA TYR A 160 15.54 -4.92 10.04
C TYR A 160 14.58 -5.84 10.79
N VAL A 161 13.29 -5.71 10.52
CA VAL A 161 12.21 -6.49 11.17
C VAL A 161 11.49 -7.44 10.20
N GLY A 162 11.95 -7.53 8.95
CA GLY A 162 11.38 -8.42 7.94
C GLY A 162 11.71 -9.90 8.18
N PRO A 163 11.14 -10.80 7.35
CA PRO A 163 11.53 -12.21 7.37
C PRO A 163 13.05 -12.37 7.23
N PRO A 164 13.67 -13.36 7.89
CA PRO A 164 15.07 -13.67 7.62
C PRO A 164 15.25 -13.96 6.13
N ASP A 165 16.43 -13.67 5.59
CA ASP A 165 16.75 -14.04 4.21
C ASP A 165 16.48 -15.54 4.06
N GLN A 166 15.48 -15.88 3.24
CA GLN A 166 15.31 -17.26 2.81
C GLN A 166 16.52 -17.53 1.91
N HIS A 167 17.38 -18.47 2.29
CA HIS A 167 18.45 -18.98 1.43
C HIS A 167 17.91 -19.77 0.23
N ASP A 168 16.67 -19.50 -0.19
CA ASP A 168 16.01 -20.11 -1.32
C ASP A 168 16.15 -19.14 -2.47
N ASP A 169 17.17 -19.35 -3.30
CA ASP A 169 17.05 -19.29 -4.75
C ASP A 169 18.33 -19.83 -5.37
N HIS A 170 18.34 -21.16 -5.52
CA HIS A 170 19.10 -21.88 -6.54
C HIS A 170 18.60 -21.57 -7.97
N HIS A 171 18.06 -20.39 -8.23
CA HIS A 171 17.81 -19.90 -9.57
C HIS A 171 19.08 -19.25 -10.11
N GLY A 172 19.98 -20.13 -10.55
CA GLY A 172 21.05 -19.74 -11.45
C GLY A 172 20.44 -19.20 -12.74
N ASP A 173 20.45 -17.89 -12.89
CA ASP A 173 20.52 -17.24 -14.19
C ASP A 173 21.08 -15.82 -14.02
N HIS A 174 21.76 -15.36 -15.07
CA HIS A 174 22.74 -14.30 -15.06
C HIS A 174 22.14 -12.89 -14.94
N HIS A 175 21.49 -12.59 -13.82
CA HIS A 175 21.08 -11.23 -13.51
C HIS A 175 22.25 -10.53 -12.84
N HIS A 176 22.93 -9.68 -13.62
CA HIS A 176 23.71 -8.56 -13.11
C HIS A 176 22.81 -7.76 -12.17
N GLY A 177 22.70 -8.16 -10.91
CA GLY A 177 22.08 -7.35 -9.88
C GLY A 177 22.72 -5.97 -10.00
N PHE A 178 21.90 -4.93 -10.02
CA PHE A 178 22.40 -3.56 -10.05
C PHE A 178 23.32 -3.38 -8.84
N GLU A 179 24.64 -3.48 -9.07
CA GLU A 179 25.63 -3.20 -8.06
C GLU A 179 25.75 -1.67 -8.04
N GLU A 180 25.42 -1.07 -6.89
CA GLU A 180 25.50 0.38 -6.74
C GLU A 180 26.88 0.85 -7.19
N PRO A 181 26.96 1.95 -7.95
CA PRO A 181 28.26 2.52 -8.30
C PRO A 181 29.03 2.82 -7.01
N LYS A 182 30.24 2.28 -6.91
CA LYS A 182 31.08 2.44 -5.72
C LYS A 182 31.23 3.92 -5.40
N THR A 183 30.82 4.27 -4.20
CA THR A 183 30.95 5.61 -3.64
C THR A 183 32.26 5.72 -2.88
N MET A 184 32.68 6.94 -2.51
CA MET A 184 33.87 7.13 -1.67
C MET A 184 33.80 6.31 -0.37
N ALA A 185 32.59 6.08 0.17
CA ALA A 185 32.37 5.31 1.38
C ALA A 185 32.85 3.85 1.27
N ASP A 186 32.78 3.25 0.07
CA ASP A 186 33.20 1.85 -0.15
C ASP A 186 34.73 1.67 -0.09
N PHE A 187 35.47 2.77 -0.22
CA PHE A 187 36.93 2.79 -0.08
C PHE A 187 37.40 3.13 1.34
N VAL A 188 36.47 3.54 2.23
CA VAL A 188 36.78 3.78 3.65
C VAL A 188 36.84 2.44 4.35
N LYS A 189 37.93 2.18 5.10
CA LYS A 189 38.06 0.92 5.82
C LYS A 189 36.95 0.79 6.89
N PRO A 190 36.42 -0.42 7.13
CA PRO A 190 35.32 -0.62 8.08
C PRO A 190 35.61 -0.08 9.50
N GLU A 191 36.87 -0.04 9.92
CA GLU A 191 37.25 0.46 11.26
C GLU A 191 37.03 1.97 11.43
N TYR A 192 36.78 2.71 10.33
CA TYR A 192 36.55 4.15 10.31
C TYR A 192 35.09 4.54 10.08
N TRP A 193 34.18 3.60 9.80
CA TRP A 193 32.80 3.93 9.45
C TRP A 193 32.05 4.68 10.56
N TYR A 194 32.36 4.39 11.83
CA TYR A 194 31.57 4.84 12.98
C TYR A 194 32.42 5.45 14.11
N ARG A 195 33.63 5.94 13.80
CA ARG A 195 34.46 6.69 14.75
C ARG A 195 34.07 8.16 14.83
#